data_AF-A0A259KUQ7-F1
#
_entry.id   AF-A0A259KUQ7-F1
#
_cell.length_a   1.000
_cell.length_b   1.000
_cell.length_c   1.000
_cell.angle_alpha   90.00
_cell.angle_beta   90.00
_cell.angle_gamma   90.00
#
_symmetry.space_group_name_H-M   'P 1'
#
loop_
_entity.id
_entity.type
_entity.pdbx_description
1 polymer ?
#
loop_
_entity_poly.entity_id
_entity_poly.type
_entity_poly.pdbx_seq_one_letter_code
_entity_poly.pdbx_strand_id
1 'polypeptide(L)' 'MSPQAPKKLGLAPLIHEGAQVKASTLGRYTEVGARTKLLEVDMGDYSYVANDADIAYASIGKF' A
#
# COMPACT_ATOMS: atom_id res chain seq x y z
N MET A 1 -5.64 22.73 -7.29
CA MET A 1 -4.99 21.46 -6.92
C MET A 1 -3.66 21.81 -6.28
N SER A 2 -3.49 21.58 -4.99
CA SER A 2 -2.19 21.72 -4.35
C SER A 2 -1.24 20.66 -4.92
N PRO A 3 0.02 20.98 -5.24
CA PRO A 3 0.97 19.96 -5.67
C PRO A 3 1.14 18.93 -4.54
N GLN A 4 0.86 17.67 -4.84
CA GLN A 4 1.15 16.57 -3.93
C GLN A 4 2.67 16.48 -3.77
N ALA A 5 3.16 16.38 -2.53
CA ALA A 5 4.58 16.15 -2.29
C ALA A 5 5.05 14.90 -3.07
N PRO A 6 6.28 14.92 -3.63
CA PRO A 6 6.78 13.79 -4.41
C PRO A 6 6.78 12.51 -3.57
N LYS A 7 6.26 11.42 -4.15
CA LYS A 7 6.23 10.10 -3.50
C LYS A 7 7.65 9.63 -3.24
N LYS A 8 7.97 9.31 -1.99
CA LYS A 8 9.28 8.78 -1.59
C LYS A 8 9.13 7.33 -1.15
N LEU A 9 9.37 6.41 -2.08
CA LEU A 9 9.47 4.98 -1.76
C LEU A 9 10.81 4.68 -1.09
N GLY A 10 10.81 3.72 -0.17
CA GLY A 10 12.01 3.35 0.57
C GLY A 10 11.88 2.01 1.28
N LEU A 11 12.75 1.77 2.25
CA LEU A 11 12.76 0.52 3.01
C LEU A 11 11.50 0.33 3.88
N ALA A 12 10.82 1.42 4.23
CA ALA A 12 9.50 1.39 4.86
C ALA A 12 8.40 1.56 3.80
N PRO A 13 7.23 0.92 3.97
CA PRO A 13 6.09 1.09 3.08
C PRO A 13 5.58 2.53 3.12
N LEU A 14 5.16 3.06 1.96
CA LEU A 14 4.48 4.35 1.87
C LEU A 14 2.96 4.13 1.94
N ILE A 15 2.35 4.47 3.07
CA ILE A 15 0.91 4.27 3.30
C ILE A 15 0.24 5.64 3.36
N HIS A 16 -0.75 5.87 2.51
CA HIS A 16 -1.56 7.09 2.56
C HIS A 16 -2.35 7.16 3.89
N GLU A 17 -2.46 8.35 4.51
CA GLU A 17 -3.11 8.53 5.83
C GLU A 17 -4.56 8.05 5.89
N GLY A 18 -5.29 8.15 4.77
CA GLY A 18 -6.66 7.66 4.62
C GLY A 18 -6.79 6.17 4.26
N ALA A 19 -5.70 5.40 4.23
CA ALA A 19 -5.74 3.95 4.02
C ALA A 19 -5.93 3.20 5.34
N GLN A 20 -6.55 2.03 5.29
CA GLN A 20 -6.74 1.15 6.44
C GLN A 20 -5.97 -0.15 6.21
N VAL A 21 -4.99 -0.43 7.05
CA VAL A 21 -4.17 -1.64 6.96
C VAL A 21 -4.32 -2.43 8.25
N LYS A 22 -4.92 -3.61 8.16
CA LYS A 22 -5.21 -4.46 9.32
C LYS A 22 -4.61 -5.84 9.12
N ALA A 23 -3.86 -6.31 10.12
CA ALA A 23 -3.25 -7.65 10.14
C ALA A 23 -2.50 -8.01 8.84
N SER A 24 -1.86 -7.03 8.20
CA SER A 24 -1.23 -7.17 6.88
C SER A 24 0.27 -6.92 6.98
N THR A 25 1.05 -7.55 6.10
CA THR A 25 2.49 -7.31 5.98
C THR A 25 2.81 -6.60 4.66
N LEU A 26 3.71 -5.63 4.71
CA LEU A 26 4.12 -4.85 3.54
C LEU A 26 5.64 -4.84 3.44
N GLY A 27 6.13 -5.20 2.26
CA GLY A 27 7.54 -5.21 1.91
C GLY A 27 8.12 -3.82 1.69
N ARG A 28 9.36 -3.80 1.21
CA ARG A 28 10.11 -2.58 0.86
C ARG A 28 9.57 -2.02 -0.45
N TYR A 29 9.69 -0.71 -0.59
CA TYR A 29 9.29 0.02 -1.80
C TYR A 29 7.83 -0.21 -2.19
N THR A 30 6.95 -0.50 -1.23
CA THR A 30 5.52 -0.64 -1.48
C THR A 30 4.77 0.69 -1.29
N GLU A 31 3.64 0.81 -1.97
CA GLU A 31 2.73 1.96 -1.83
C GLU A 31 1.27 1.52 -1.63
N VAL A 32 0.58 2.14 -0.68
CA VAL A 32 -0.87 2.02 -0.48
C VAL A 32 -1.52 3.37 -0.72
N GLY A 33 -2.34 3.46 -1.77
CA GLY A 33 -3.08 4.67 -2.14
C GLY A 33 -4.22 5.04 -1.20
N ALA A 34 -4.84 6.18 -1.46
CA ALA A 34 -5.89 6.73 -0.61
C ALA A 34 -7.16 5.86 -0.62
N ARG A 35 -7.85 5.78 0.53
CA ARG A 35 -9.14 5.07 0.70
C ARG A 35 -9.06 3.57 0.38
N THR A 36 -7.86 2.99 0.45
CA THR A 36 -7.65 1.56 0.28
C THR A 36 -7.81 0.83 1.62
N LYS A 37 -8.44 -0.35 1.63
CA LYS A 37 -8.50 -1.24 2.79
C LYS A 37 -7.78 -2.56 2.50
N LEU A 38 -6.85 -2.92 3.37
CA LEU A 38 -6.15 -4.20 3.39
C LEU A 38 -6.53 -4.96 4.67
N LEU A 39 -7.01 -6.19 4.51
CA LEU A 39 -7.32 -7.11 5.62
C LEU A 39 -6.60 -8.44 5.42
N GLU A 40 -5.63 -8.74 6.27
CA GLU A 40 -4.87 -10.00 6.17
C GLU A 40 -4.25 -10.19 4.77
N VAL A 41 -3.53 -9.16 4.32
CA VAL A 41 -2.85 -9.14 3.02
C VAL A 41 -1.34 -9.18 3.22
N ASP A 42 -0.65 -9.99 2.43
CA ASP A 42 0.81 -9.99 2.34
C ASP A 42 1.24 -9.31 1.03
N MET A 43 1.73 -8.08 1.09
CA MET A 43 2.29 -7.35 -0.06
C MET A 43 3.81 -7.48 -0.09
N GLY A 44 4.34 -8.11 -1.14
CA GLY A 44 5.77 -8.24 -1.39
C GLY A 44 6.45 -6.93 -1.79
N ASP A 45 7.78 -6.97 -1.83
CA ASP A 45 8.61 -5.83 -2.24
C ASP A 45 8.23 -5.33 -3.65
N TYR A 46 8.29 -4.01 -3.85
CA TYR A 46 8.00 -3.32 -5.13
C TYR A 46 6.55 -3.42 -5.62
N SER A 47 5.61 -3.78 -4.76
CA SER A 47 4.17 -3.84 -5.09
C SER A 47 3.45 -2.55 -4.68
N TYR A 48 2.45 -2.14 -5.46
CA TYR A 48 1.60 -1.00 -5.09
C TYR A 48 0.13 -1.31 -5.31
N VAL A 49 -0.71 -0.64 -4.53
CA VAL A 49 -2.15 -0.56 -4.75
C VAL A 49 -2.52 0.92 -4.90
N ALA A 50 -3.30 1.21 -5.93
CA ALA A 50 -3.78 2.56 -6.22
C ALA A 50 -4.84 3.00 -5.18
N ASN A 51 -5.70 3.93 -5.56
CA ASN A 51 -6.76 4.43 -4.68
C ASN A 51 -8.00 3.53 -4.75
N ASP A 52 -8.84 3.60 -3.72
CA ASP A 52 -10.21 3.03 -3.71
C ASP A 52 -10.27 1.51 -3.89
N ALA A 53 -9.26 0.77 -3.41
CA ALA A 53 -9.23 -0.69 -3.47
C ALA A 53 -9.63 -1.33 -2.12
N ASP A 54 -10.36 -2.43 -2.17
CA ASP A 54 -10.59 -3.31 -1.02
C ASP A 54 -9.99 -4.69 -1.33
N ILE A 55 -9.01 -5.13 -0.54
CA ILE A 55 -8.28 -6.39 -0.72
C ILE A 55 -8.26 -7.13 0.61
N ALA A 56 -8.61 -8.43 0.59
CA ALA A 56 -8.61 -9.26 1.79
C ALA A 56 -8.08 -10.66 1.50
N TYR A 57 -7.40 -11.27 2.48
CA TYR A 57 -6.95 -12.66 2.47
C TYR A 57 -6.15 -13.05 1.22
N ALA A 58 -5.25 -12.16 0.80
CA ALA A 58 -4.53 -12.29 -0.46
C ALA A 58 -3.04 -12.09 -0.27
N SER A 59 -2.25 -12.76 -1.12
CA SER A 59 -0.81 -12.51 -1.24
C SER A 59 -0.54 -11.83 -2.59
N ILE A 60 0.09 -10.66 -2.55
CA ILE A 60 0.49 -9.89 -3.74
C ILE A 60 2.01 -9.99 -3.83
N GLY A 61 2.47 -10.80 -4.78
CA GLY A 61 3.90 -11.00 -5.04
C GLY A 61 4.54 -9.84 -5.80
N LYS A 62 5.81 -10.05 -6.14
CA LYS A 62 6.54 -9.19 -7.07
C LYS A 62 6.03 -9.46 -8.49
N PHE A 63 5.56 -8.40 -9.16
CA PHE A 63 4.86 -8.36 -10.45
C PHE A 63 3.39 -8.82 -10.40
#